data_AF-A0A6J4NYZ9-F1
#
_entry.id   AF-A0A6J4NYZ9-F1
#
_cell.length_a   1.000
_cell.length_b   1.000
_cell.length_c   1.000
_cell.angle_alpha   90.00
_cell.angle_beta   90.00
_cell.angle_gamma   90.00
#
_symmetry.space_group_name_H-M   'P 1'
#
loop_
_entity.id
_entity.type
_entity.pdbx_description
1 polymer ?
#
loop_
_entity_poly.entity_id
_entity_poly.type
_entity_poly.pdbx_seq_one_letter_code
_entity_poly.pdbx_strand_id
1 'polypeptide(L)'
;QYKVAALRPPHLAAICPWEGLSDVYRDFARPGGIREDGFMRVWSAGVKRAGRPGEDIREEQIARPLRDEWWAGRTPELERIEVPILVCGSFSDQELHSRGSFRAFERVGSPHRWLYTHRGGKWAEYYSEEALAFQCRFFDHFLKGEENGMPEVPPVRLEVREDRDTIHEVRFEEEWPPSRTRWTDLHLRADGHLTDAPVNESAAAGFDPCSGRLSFHWDVPEDLEITGPMALRLYVEVRGAEDAYLFVGVQKLRGGHVVPFEGSYGYGFDRVSTGWLKASLRKLDPARSTPWRPVHTYDEFQPLRPGEVVPVDIALLQSATHFRKGEQVRLDVQGRWFSTRNPLFGQFPAAYEEGPQGSCLLHCGGEHDARLRIPVVPPRNS
;
A
#
# COMPACT_ATOMS: atom_id res chain seq x y z
N GLN A 1 -8.91 -1.53 -18.28
CA GLN A 1 -9.93 -0.46 -18.26
C GLN A 1 -9.27 0.93 -18.19
N TYR A 2 -8.46 1.26 -17.17
CA TYR A 2 -7.85 2.61 -17.06
C TYR A 2 -7.18 3.14 -18.35
N LYS A 3 -6.32 2.32 -18.98
CA LYS A 3 -5.62 2.70 -20.22
C LYS A 3 -6.55 3.11 -21.35
N VAL A 4 -7.60 2.34 -21.60
CA VAL A 4 -8.55 2.64 -22.68
C VAL A 4 -9.44 3.84 -22.32
N ALA A 5 -9.85 3.97 -21.06
CA ALA A 5 -10.66 5.09 -20.62
C ALA A 5 -9.94 6.44 -20.75
N ALA A 6 -8.62 6.49 -20.49
CA ALA A 6 -7.81 7.69 -20.66
C ALA A 6 -7.71 8.17 -22.13
N LEU A 7 -7.98 7.28 -23.10
CA LEU A 7 -8.05 7.59 -24.53
C LEU A 7 -9.40 8.20 -24.94
N ARG A 8 -10.39 8.25 -24.05
CA ARG A 8 -11.74 8.81 -24.28
C ARG A 8 -12.45 8.26 -25.54
N PRO A 9 -12.58 6.94 -25.69
CA PRO A 9 -13.38 6.39 -26.77
C PRO A 9 -14.84 6.87 -26.67
N PRO A 10 -15.47 7.30 -27.77
CA PRO A 10 -16.73 8.05 -27.75
C PRO A 10 -17.93 7.26 -27.22
N HIS A 11 -17.86 5.93 -27.22
CA HIS A 11 -18.97 5.06 -26.79
C HIS A 11 -18.72 4.41 -25.41
N LEU A 12 -17.60 4.68 -24.75
CA LEU A 12 -17.39 4.20 -23.39
C LEU A 12 -18.17 5.09 -22.43
N ALA A 13 -19.32 4.58 -21.96
CA ALA A 13 -20.22 5.35 -21.08
C ALA A 13 -19.90 5.20 -19.59
N ALA A 14 -19.27 4.10 -19.16
CA ALA A 14 -18.84 3.88 -17.78
C ALA A 14 -17.76 2.79 -17.71
N ILE A 15 -16.99 2.75 -16.62
CA ILE A 15 -16.05 1.67 -16.31
C ILE A 15 -16.20 1.17 -14.88
N CYS A 16 -15.95 -0.13 -14.66
CA CYS A 16 -15.88 -0.73 -13.33
C CYS A 16 -14.56 -1.52 -13.18
N PRO A 17 -13.43 -0.84 -12.88
CA PRO A 17 -12.17 -1.51 -12.62
C PRO A 17 -12.21 -2.17 -11.23
N TRP A 18 -12.48 -3.47 -11.20
CA TRP A 18 -12.47 -4.25 -9.96
C TRP A 18 -11.07 -4.74 -9.63
N GLU A 19 -10.39 -4.05 -8.70
CA GLU A 19 -8.99 -4.30 -8.30
C GLU A 19 -8.03 -4.28 -9.50
N GLY A 20 -7.53 -3.09 -9.85
CA GLY A 20 -6.60 -2.88 -10.95
C GLY A 20 -5.41 -2.01 -10.57
N LEU A 21 -4.21 -2.45 -10.97
CA LEU A 21 -3.01 -1.62 -10.89
C LEU A 21 -3.08 -0.46 -11.90
N SER A 22 -2.47 0.68 -11.57
CA SER A 22 -2.47 1.88 -12.44
C SER A 22 -1.08 2.44 -12.75
N ASP A 23 -0.01 1.85 -12.23
CA ASP A 23 1.39 2.16 -12.58
C ASP A 23 2.20 0.88 -12.39
N VAL A 24 2.61 0.26 -13.49
CA VAL A 24 3.23 -1.07 -13.46
C VAL A 24 4.55 -1.07 -12.68
N TYR A 25 5.35 0.00 -12.77
CA TYR A 25 6.60 0.12 -12.03
C TYR A 25 6.32 0.13 -10.54
N ARG A 26 5.46 1.06 -10.12
CA ARG A 26 5.20 1.27 -8.69
C ARG A 26 4.45 0.10 -8.10
N ASP A 27 3.41 -0.38 -8.77
CA ASP A 27 2.41 -1.28 -8.21
C ASP A 27 2.85 -2.74 -8.18
N PHE A 28 3.59 -3.18 -9.20
CA PHE A 28 3.87 -4.60 -9.41
C PHE A 28 5.35 -4.91 -9.64
N ALA A 29 5.99 -4.21 -10.58
CA ALA A 29 7.35 -4.56 -10.99
C ALA A 29 8.40 -4.19 -9.94
N ARG A 30 8.31 -3.01 -9.35
CA ARG A 30 9.28 -2.50 -8.39
C ARG A 30 8.61 -1.73 -7.24
N PRO A 31 7.78 -2.36 -6.38
CA PRO A 31 7.26 -1.72 -5.18
C PRO A 31 8.39 -1.14 -4.33
N GLY A 32 8.32 0.16 -4.02
CA GLY A 32 9.40 0.86 -3.29
C GLY A 32 10.74 0.95 -4.06
N GLY A 33 10.75 0.65 -5.36
CA GLY A 33 11.97 0.52 -6.16
C GLY A 33 12.65 -0.86 -6.07
N ILE A 34 12.15 -1.77 -5.22
CA ILE A 34 12.68 -3.13 -5.03
C ILE A 34 12.04 -4.07 -6.04
N ARG A 35 12.84 -4.79 -6.83
CA ARG A 35 12.33 -5.74 -7.84
C ARG A 35 11.48 -6.86 -7.24
N GLU A 36 10.27 -7.04 -7.73
CA GLU A 36 9.43 -8.21 -7.43
C GLU A 36 9.89 -9.40 -8.30
N ASP A 37 10.27 -10.49 -7.64
CA ASP A 37 10.86 -11.71 -8.21
C ASP A 37 10.00 -12.96 -7.97
N GLY A 38 8.77 -12.82 -7.47
CA GLY A 38 7.81 -13.89 -7.27
C GLY A 38 6.75 -13.90 -8.37
N PHE A 39 5.65 -13.18 -8.14
CA PHE A 39 4.46 -13.22 -8.98
C PHE A 39 4.74 -12.72 -10.40
N MET A 40 5.63 -11.73 -10.58
CA MET A 40 6.08 -11.24 -11.88
C MET A 40 6.65 -12.34 -12.75
N ARG A 41 7.43 -13.27 -12.18
CA ARG A 41 8.02 -14.38 -12.94
C ARG A 41 6.95 -15.35 -13.43
N VAL A 42 6.02 -15.73 -12.55
CA VAL A 42 4.92 -16.65 -12.86
C VAL A 42 3.99 -16.03 -13.90
N TRP A 43 3.59 -14.77 -13.69
CA TRP A 43 2.72 -14.02 -14.58
C TRP A 43 3.33 -13.88 -15.98
N SER A 44 4.59 -13.44 -16.07
CA SER A 44 5.27 -13.23 -17.36
C SER A 44 5.41 -14.53 -18.14
N ALA A 45 5.72 -15.65 -17.47
CA ALA A 45 5.78 -16.97 -18.10
C ALA A 45 4.40 -17.40 -18.66
N GLY A 46 3.33 -17.16 -17.89
CA GLY A 46 1.96 -17.44 -18.33
C GLY A 46 1.56 -16.61 -19.55
N VAL A 47 1.83 -15.30 -19.53
CA VAL A 47 1.55 -14.38 -20.64
C VAL A 47 2.34 -14.75 -21.88
N LYS A 48 3.64 -15.06 -21.75
CA LYS A 48 4.47 -15.54 -22.87
C LYS A 48 3.87 -16.76 -23.54
N ARG A 49 3.46 -17.75 -22.74
CA ARG A 49 2.88 -19.01 -23.23
C ARG A 49 1.55 -18.80 -23.93
N ALA A 50 0.68 -17.96 -23.38
CA ALA A 50 -0.69 -17.78 -23.86
C ALA A 50 -0.81 -16.76 -25.02
N GLY A 51 -0.08 -15.65 -24.94
CA GLY A 51 -0.31 -14.48 -25.79
C GLY A 51 0.79 -14.15 -26.81
N ARG A 52 1.96 -14.80 -26.75
CA ARG A 52 3.15 -14.47 -27.57
C ARG A 52 3.39 -12.95 -27.67
N PRO A 53 3.53 -12.26 -26.53
CA PRO A 53 3.68 -10.81 -26.52
C PRO A 53 4.96 -10.41 -27.27
N GLY A 54 4.93 -9.25 -27.93
CA GLY A 54 6.10 -8.69 -28.61
C GLY A 54 7.20 -8.20 -27.68
N GLU A 55 6.91 -8.08 -26.38
CA GLU A 55 7.82 -7.65 -25.34
C GLU A 55 7.72 -8.58 -24.13
N ASP A 56 8.85 -8.86 -23.47
CA ASP A 56 8.85 -9.52 -22.18
C ASP A 56 8.98 -8.52 -21.04
N ILE A 57 7.90 -8.33 -20.29
CA ILE A 57 7.91 -7.44 -19.13
C ILE A 57 8.98 -7.81 -18.09
N ARG A 58 9.36 -9.09 -17.99
CA ARG A 58 10.32 -9.56 -17.00
C ARG A 58 11.74 -9.18 -17.39
N GLU A 59 12.11 -9.35 -18.65
CA GLU A 59 13.37 -8.86 -19.19
C GLU A 59 13.47 -7.33 -19.05
N GLU A 60 12.39 -6.61 -19.37
CA GLU A 60 12.34 -5.15 -19.22
C GLU A 60 12.42 -4.70 -17.75
N GLN A 61 11.79 -5.42 -16.82
CA GLN A 61 11.93 -5.20 -15.38
C GLN A 61 13.38 -5.31 -14.91
N ILE A 62 14.14 -6.28 -15.40
CA ILE A 62 15.55 -6.47 -15.05
C ILE A 62 16.39 -5.36 -15.68
N ALA A 63 16.19 -5.06 -16.96
CA ALA A 63 16.95 -4.07 -17.70
C ALA A 63 16.72 -2.63 -17.22
N ARG A 64 15.54 -2.34 -16.64
CA ARG A 64 15.12 -0.98 -16.25
C ARG A 64 14.90 -0.86 -14.74
N PRO A 65 15.96 -0.62 -13.96
CA PRO A 65 15.83 -0.48 -12.52
C PRO A 65 15.18 0.83 -12.07
N LEU A 66 15.32 1.90 -12.87
CA LEU A 66 14.73 3.21 -12.63
C LEU A 66 13.39 3.35 -13.36
N ARG A 67 12.53 4.24 -12.88
CA ARG A 67 11.26 4.58 -13.51
C ARG A 67 11.47 5.57 -14.65
N ASP A 68 11.99 5.05 -15.75
CA ASP A 68 12.25 5.76 -17.00
C ASP A 68 10.97 6.04 -17.84
N GLU A 69 11.18 6.61 -19.03
CA GLU A 69 10.11 6.90 -20.00
C GLU A 69 9.36 5.65 -20.47
N TRP A 70 10.02 4.49 -20.48
CA TRP A 70 9.40 3.24 -20.91
C TRP A 70 8.32 2.80 -19.91
N TRP A 71 8.59 2.94 -18.60
CA TRP A 71 7.59 2.74 -17.55
C TRP A 71 6.51 3.83 -17.57
N ALA A 72 6.91 5.09 -17.74
CA ALA A 72 5.99 6.21 -17.76
C ALA A 72 4.97 6.09 -18.91
N GLY A 73 5.41 5.73 -20.11
CA GLY A 73 4.55 5.54 -21.29
C GLY A 73 3.54 4.38 -21.17
N ARG A 74 3.72 3.49 -20.18
CA ARG A 74 2.78 2.39 -19.87
C ARG A 74 1.84 2.73 -18.71
N THR A 75 1.99 3.88 -18.09
CA THR A 75 1.14 4.37 -17.01
C THR A 75 -0.02 5.18 -17.62
N PRO A 76 -1.29 4.82 -17.42
CA PRO A 76 -2.42 5.65 -17.88
C PRO A 76 -2.39 7.03 -17.22
N GLU A 77 -2.69 8.06 -18.00
CA GLU A 77 -3.02 9.41 -17.51
C GLU A 77 -4.41 9.38 -16.86
N LEU A 78 -4.46 9.07 -15.56
CA LEU A 78 -5.72 8.84 -14.83
C LEU A 78 -6.65 10.06 -14.89
N GLU A 79 -6.09 11.26 -14.84
CA GLU A 79 -6.82 12.54 -14.91
C GLU A 79 -7.65 12.70 -16.19
N ARG A 80 -7.28 12.00 -17.28
CA ARG A 80 -8.04 12.04 -18.55
C ARG A 80 -9.29 11.17 -18.55
N ILE A 81 -9.50 10.37 -17.51
CA ILE A 81 -10.68 9.51 -17.38
C ILE A 81 -11.83 10.38 -16.86
N GLU A 82 -12.74 10.74 -17.76
CA GLU A 82 -13.91 11.62 -17.50
C GLU A 82 -15.23 10.84 -17.38
N VAL A 83 -15.25 9.57 -17.82
CA VAL A 83 -16.44 8.70 -17.75
C VAL A 83 -16.73 8.29 -16.30
N PRO A 84 -18.00 8.03 -15.94
CA PRO A 84 -18.37 7.42 -14.67
C PRO A 84 -17.52 6.19 -14.35
N ILE A 85 -17.09 6.07 -13.09
CA ILE A 85 -16.17 5.03 -12.66
C ILE A 85 -16.54 4.45 -11.29
N LEU A 86 -16.65 3.12 -11.22
CA LEU A 86 -16.72 2.36 -9.97
C LEU A 86 -15.41 1.59 -9.79
N VAL A 87 -14.57 2.04 -8.86
CA VAL A 87 -13.30 1.39 -8.54
C VAL A 87 -13.48 0.46 -7.34
N CYS A 88 -13.00 -0.78 -7.44
CA CYS A 88 -12.81 -1.60 -6.24
C CYS A 88 -11.39 -1.42 -5.68
N GLY A 89 -11.30 -0.90 -4.46
CA GLY A 89 -10.08 -0.73 -3.68
C GLY A 89 -10.03 -1.72 -2.53
N SER A 90 -9.46 -2.90 -2.77
CA SER A 90 -9.31 -3.93 -1.74
C SER A 90 -8.19 -3.59 -0.75
N PHE A 91 -8.39 -3.89 0.54
CA PHE A 91 -7.35 -3.89 1.57
C PHE A 91 -6.58 -5.23 1.66
N SER A 92 -7.05 -6.26 0.94
CA SER A 92 -6.47 -7.59 0.87
C SER A 92 -5.62 -7.80 -0.39
N ASP A 93 -5.36 -6.78 -1.22
CA ASP A 93 -4.51 -6.94 -2.42
C ASP A 93 -3.31 -5.98 -2.48
N GLN A 94 -2.69 -5.80 -1.32
CA GLN A 94 -1.62 -4.82 -1.10
C GLN A 94 -0.39 -5.06 -1.97
N GLU A 95 -0.10 -6.30 -2.34
CA GLU A 95 1.10 -6.65 -3.11
C GLU A 95 0.91 -6.48 -4.63
N LEU A 96 -0.26 -6.05 -5.09
CA LEU A 96 -0.55 -5.95 -6.52
C LEU A 96 -1.46 -4.77 -6.88
N HIS A 97 -2.76 -4.83 -6.63
CA HIS A 97 -3.71 -3.86 -7.17
C HIS A 97 -4.09 -2.73 -6.22
N SER A 98 -4.02 -2.89 -4.90
CA SER A 98 -4.56 -1.92 -3.93
C SER A 98 -4.06 -0.50 -4.22
N ARG A 99 -2.74 -0.29 -4.28
CA ARG A 99 -2.15 1.04 -4.54
C ARG A 99 -2.69 1.68 -5.82
N GLY A 100 -2.84 0.88 -6.87
CA GLY A 100 -3.30 1.35 -8.17
C GLY A 100 -4.77 1.72 -8.20
N SER A 101 -5.62 0.95 -7.51
CA SER A 101 -7.05 1.22 -7.35
C SER A 101 -7.29 2.52 -6.56
N PHE A 102 -6.69 2.66 -5.37
CA PHE A 102 -6.84 3.88 -4.58
C PHE A 102 -6.32 5.11 -5.34
N ARG A 103 -5.15 4.99 -5.99
CA ARG A 103 -4.61 6.08 -6.83
C ARG A 103 -5.54 6.44 -8.00
N ALA A 104 -6.24 5.46 -8.58
CA ALA A 104 -7.21 5.72 -9.64
C ALA A 104 -8.40 6.52 -9.10
N PHE A 105 -9.03 6.07 -8.01
CA PHE A 105 -10.13 6.82 -7.38
C PHE A 105 -9.75 8.26 -7.03
N GLU A 106 -8.56 8.47 -6.47
CA GLU A 106 -8.09 9.79 -6.05
C GLU A 106 -7.81 10.75 -7.23
N ARG A 107 -7.37 10.24 -8.40
CA ARG A 107 -6.81 11.05 -9.49
C ARG A 107 -7.64 11.13 -10.75
N VAL A 108 -8.66 10.29 -10.91
CA VAL A 108 -9.52 10.36 -12.10
C VAL A 108 -10.21 11.73 -12.20
N GLY A 109 -10.34 12.23 -13.43
CA GLY A 109 -11.01 13.51 -13.71
C GLY A 109 -12.54 13.44 -13.65
N SER A 110 -13.11 12.23 -13.62
CA SER A 110 -14.55 12.02 -13.55
C SER A 110 -15.14 12.54 -12.23
N PRO A 111 -16.20 13.37 -12.29
CA PRO A 111 -16.94 13.78 -11.10
C PRO A 111 -17.81 12.64 -10.55
N HIS A 112 -18.15 11.65 -11.39
CA HIS A 112 -18.97 10.49 -11.03
C HIS A 112 -18.05 9.31 -10.74
N ARG A 113 -17.49 9.29 -9.53
CA ARG A 113 -16.54 8.26 -9.10
C ARG A 113 -16.96 7.66 -7.76
N TRP A 114 -16.92 6.33 -7.70
CA TRP A 114 -17.18 5.57 -6.49
C TRP A 114 -16.02 4.62 -6.18
N LEU A 115 -15.80 4.39 -4.89
CA LEU A 115 -14.83 3.48 -4.32
C LEU A 115 -15.58 2.43 -3.50
N TYR A 116 -15.52 1.18 -3.93
CA TYR A 116 -15.96 0.03 -3.16
C TYR A 116 -14.75 -0.58 -2.46
N THR A 117 -14.73 -0.56 -1.13
CA THR A 117 -13.64 -1.21 -0.36
C THR A 117 -14.13 -2.47 0.33
N HIS A 118 -13.22 -3.43 0.47
CA HIS A 118 -13.40 -4.66 1.22
C HIS A 118 -12.06 -5.19 1.70
N ARG A 119 -12.08 -6.20 2.56
CA ARG A 119 -10.91 -7.04 2.85
C ARG A 119 -11.19 -8.53 2.67
N GLY A 120 -12.17 -8.88 1.83
CA GLY A 120 -12.41 -10.27 1.39
C GLY A 120 -11.44 -10.73 0.30
N GLY A 121 -11.50 -12.00 -0.11
CA GLY A 121 -10.73 -12.51 -1.24
C GLY A 121 -11.22 -11.94 -2.57
N LYS A 122 -10.30 -11.46 -3.42
CA LYS A 122 -10.59 -10.71 -4.66
C LYS A 122 -11.77 -11.24 -5.49
N TRP A 123 -11.68 -12.49 -5.96
CA TRP A 123 -12.70 -13.06 -6.83
C TRP A 123 -13.96 -13.50 -6.08
N ALA A 124 -13.82 -13.86 -4.80
CA ALA A 124 -14.97 -14.17 -3.96
C ALA A 124 -15.83 -12.92 -3.76
N GLU A 125 -15.19 -11.76 -3.54
CA GLU A 125 -15.89 -10.49 -3.40
C GLU A 125 -16.47 -10.02 -4.73
N TYR A 126 -15.72 -10.07 -5.84
CA TYR A 126 -16.24 -9.65 -7.15
C TYR A 126 -17.55 -10.33 -7.54
N TYR A 127 -17.70 -11.61 -7.21
CA TYR A 127 -18.89 -12.42 -7.47
C TYR A 127 -19.88 -12.49 -6.29
N SER A 128 -19.64 -11.75 -5.20
CA SER A 128 -20.57 -11.70 -4.08
C SER A 128 -21.88 -11.05 -4.50
N GLU A 129 -22.98 -11.44 -3.85
CA GLU A 129 -24.30 -10.89 -4.16
C GLU A 129 -24.33 -9.37 -3.96
N GLU A 130 -23.72 -8.87 -2.87
CA GLU A 130 -23.65 -7.44 -2.58
C GLU A 130 -22.84 -6.68 -3.63
N ALA A 131 -21.65 -7.17 -3.97
CA ALA A 131 -20.79 -6.54 -4.96
C ALA A 131 -21.43 -6.52 -6.35
N LEU A 132 -22.05 -7.62 -6.77
CA LEU A 132 -22.75 -7.70 -8.05
C LEU A 132 -23.97 -6.76 -8.07
N ALA A 133 -24.73 -6.68 -6.98
CA ALA A 133 -25.84 -5.73 -6.88
C ALA A 133 -25.36 -4.28 -7.00
N PHE A 134 -24.23 -3.92 -6.39
CA PHE A 134 -23.65 -2.58 -6.48
C PHE A 134 -23.12 -2.28 -7.90
N GLN A 135 -22.46 -3.26 -8.54
CA GLN A 135 -22.00 -3.16 -9.94
C GLN A 135 -23.17 -2.99 -10.90
N CYS A 136 -24.23 -3.79 -10.75
CA CYS A 136 -25.43 -3.70 -11.56
C CYS A 136 -26.12 -2.35 -11.36
N ARG A 137 -26.32 -1.89 -10.12
CA ARG A 137 -26.89 -0.56 -9.84
C ARG A 137 -26.11 0.56 -10.55
N PHE A 138 -24.79 0.53 -10.46
CA PHE A 138 -23.93 1.49 -11.15
C PHE A 138 -24.12 1.44 -12.68
N PHE A 139 -24.07 0.26 -13.29
CA PHE A 139 -24.21 0.13 -14.74
C PHE A 139 -25.63 0.36 -15.25
N ASP A 140 -26.65 -0.04 -14.50
CA ASP A 140 -28.06 0.19 -14.86
C ASP A 140 -28.34 1.70 -14.92
N HIS A 141 -27.76 2.48 -14.02
CA HIS A 141 -27.85 3.94 -14.10
C HIS A 141 -27.14 4.50 -15.34
N PHE A 142 -25.85 4.21 -15.53
CA PHE A 142 -25.04 4.88 -16.55
C PHE A 142 -25.14 4.30 -17.97
N LEU A 143 -25.58 3.04 -18.10
CA LEU A 143 -25.70 2.37 -19.40
C LEU A 143 -27.15 2.25 -19.87
N LYS A 144 -28.12 2.11 -18.94
CA LYS A 144 -29.54 1.96 -19.28
C LYS A 144 -30.36 3.22 -18.97
N GLY A 145 -29.83 4.17 -18.20
CA GLY A 145 -30.55 5.38 -17.82
C GLY A 145 -31.59 5.13 -16.71
N GLU A 146 -31.43 4.09 -15.90
CA GLU A 146 -32.36 3.79 -14.81
C GLU A 146 -32.22 4.77 -13.64
N GLU A 147 -33.34 5.25 -13.11
CA GLU A 147 -33.43 6.11 -11.93
C GLU A 147 -33.40 5.27 -10.64
N ASN A 148 -32.27 4.64 -10.34
CA ASN A 148 -32.09 3.73 -9.20
C ASN A 148 -31.35 4.37 -8.01
N GLY A 149 -31.25 5.69 -8.00
CA GLY A 149 -30.63 6.47 -6.93
C GLY A 149 -29.10 6.35 -6.82
N MET A 150 -28.39 5.88 -7.85
CA MET A 150 -26.93 5.77 -7.83
C MET A 150 -26.22 7.12 -7.57
N PRO A 151 -26.64 8.26 -8.17
CA PRO A 151 -26.01 9.56 -7.90
C PRO A 151 -26.06 10.03 -6.43
N GLU A 152 -27.03 9.55 -5.66
CA GLU A 152 -27.23 9.89 -4.25
C GLU A 152 -26.39 9.03 -3.30
N VAL A 153 -25.72 7.98 -3.80
CA VAL A 153 -24.84 7.14 -3.00
C VAL A 153 -23.53 7.89 -2.74
N PRO A 154 -23.09 8.04 -1.47
CA PRO A 154 -21.81 8.68 -1.19
C PRO A 154 -20.66 7.93 -1.89
N PRO A 155 -19.63 8.66 -2.39
CA PRO A 155 -18.55 8.10 -3.19
C PRO A 155 -17.81 6.90 -2.60
N VAL A 156 -17.75 6.71 -1.29
CA VAL A 156 -16.91 5.68 -0.67
C VAL A 156 -17.76 4.70 0.14
N ARG A 157 -17.88 3.44 -0.28
CA ARG A 157 -18.32 2.33 0.58
C ARG A 157 -17.10 1.79 1.33
N LEU A 158 -17.06 2.05 2.63
CA LEU A 158 -15.97 1.70 3.53
C LEU A 158 -16.30 0.47 4.38
N GLU A 159 -15.52 -0.60 4.24
CA GLU A 159 -15.56 -1.77 5.12
C GLU A 159 -14.41 -1.71 6.13
N VAL A 160 -14.74 -1.68 7.42
CA VAL A 160 -13.76 -1.67 8.52
C VAL A 160 -13.77 -3.05 9.19
N ARG A 161 -12.60 -3.67 9.36
CA ARG A 161 -12.47 -4.98 10.00
C ARG A 161 -11.76 -4.93 11.34
N GLU A 162 -12.11 -5.85 12.23
CA GLU A 162 -11.34 -6.08 13.47
C GLU A 162 -10.24 -7.11 13.29
N ASP A 163 -10.49 -8.11 12.46
CA ASP A 163 -9.61 -9.23 12.13
C ASP A 163 -10.00 -9.82 10.76
N ARG A 164 -9.46 -10.99 10.40
CA ARG A 164 -9.71 -11.64 9.12
C ARG A 164 -11.20 -11.84 8.83
N ASP A 165 -11.97 -12.28 9.82
CA ASP A 165 -13.32 -12.82 9.59
C ASP A 165 -14.42 -11.89 10.14
N THR A 166 -14.04 -10.89 10.95
CA THR A 166 -14.98 -9.98 11.61
C THR A 166 -15.00 -8.61 10.95
N ILE A 167 -16.11 -8.30 10.27
CA ILE A 167 -16.45 -6.94 9.83
C ILE A 167 -16.98 -6.17 11.04
N HIS A 168 -16.31 -5.09 11.39
CA HIS A 168 -16.73 -4.18 12.46
C HIS A 168 -17.91 -3.32 11.98
N GLU A 169 -17.77 -2.74 10.79
CA GLU A 169 -18.76 -1.84 10.20
C GLU A 169 -18.60 -1.79 8.67
N VAL A 170 -19.71 -1.66 7.96
CA VAL A 170 -19.74 -1.16 6.57
C VAL A 170 -20.54 0.14 6.56
N ARG A 171 -19.95 1.20 6.02
CA ARG A 171 -20.59 2.52 5.96
C ARG A 171 -20.21 3.27 4.70
N PHE A 172 -20.90 4.37 4.43
CA PHE A 172 -20.65 5.24 3.30
C PHE A 172 -20.00 6.56 3.77
N GLU A 173 -18.97 7.03 3.07
CA GLU A 173 -18.25 8.30 3.31
C GLU A 173 -18.22 9.15 2.02
N GLU A 174 -18.12 10.47 2.19
CA GLU A 174 -18.03 11.40 1.07
C GLU A 174 -16.63 11.43 0.42
N GLU A 175 -15.60 11.12 1.20
CA GLU A 175 -14.21 11.32 0.80
C GLU A 175 -13.32 10.15 1.26
N TRP A 176 -12.25 9.90 0.49
CA TRP A 176 -11.17 9.00 0.88
C TRP A 176 -9.82 9.75 0.89
N PRO A 177 -9.03 9.65 1.98
CA PRO A 177 -9.41 9.11 3.29
C PRO A 177 -10.60 9.88 3.91
N PRO A 178 -11.29 9.34 4.93
CA PRO A 178 -12.40 10.03 5.57
C PRO A 178 -12.02 11.46 6.00
N SER A 179 -12.87 12.45 5.73
CA SER A 179 -12.56 13.87 6.00
C SER A 179 -12.27 14.19 7.48
N ARG A 180 -12.82 13.37 8.39
CA ARG A 180 -12.58 13.47 9.84
C ARG A 180 -11.28 12.83 10.33
N THR A 181 -10.44 12.29 9.44
CA THR A 181 -9.16 11.67 9.80
C THR A 181 -8.28 12.65 10.58
N ARG A 182 -7.86 12.22 11.77
CA ARG A 182 -6.83 12.86 12.59
C ARG A 182 -5.50 12.15 12.34
N TRP A 183 -4.56 12.88 11.74
CA TRP A 183 -3.21 12.39 11.50
C TRP A 183 -2.42 12.42 12.81
N THR A 184 -2.15 11.25 13.37
CA THR A 184 -1.42 11.11 14.64
C THR A 184 -0.03 10.55 14.38
N ASP A 185 0.99 11.20 14.94
CA ASP A 185 2.37 10.72 14.87
C ASP A 185 2.67 9.84 16.09
N LEU A 186 3.16 8.63 15.82
CA LEU A 186 3.73 7.72 16.81
C LEU A 186 5.24 7.70 16.63
N HIS A 187 5.96 8.34 17.55
CA HIS A 187 7.42 8.49 17.53
C HIS A 187 8.11 7.19 17.97
N LEU A 188 9.11 6.75 17.21
CA LEU A 188 9.88 5.54 17.47
C LEU A 188 10.91 5.80 18.57
N ARG A 189 11.05 4.85 19.50
CA ARG A 189 12.10 4.81 20.52
C ARG A 189 12.99 3.59 20.29
N ALA A 190 14.30 3.75 20.48
CA ALA A 190 15.28 2.68 20.25
C ALA A 190 15.09 1.47 21.19
N ASP A 191 14.30 1.60 22.25
CA ASP A 191 13.92 0.52 23.17
C ASP A 191 12.75 -0.35 22.67
N GLY A 192 12.22 -0.09 21.46
CA GLY A 192 11.16 -0.89 20.84
C GLY A 192 9.74 -0.42 21.19
N HIS A 193 9.59 0.81 21.67
CA HIS A 193 8.28 1.44 21.89
C HIS A 193 7.96 2.51 20.84
N LEU A 194 6.66 2.70 20.61
CA LEU A 194 6.06 3.82 19.92
C LEU A 194 5.36 4.71 20.97
N THR A 195 5.48 6.04 20.86
CA THR A 195 4.83 6.99 21.76
C THR A 195 4.17 8.13 20.98
N ASP A 196 3.08 8.65 21.51
CA ASP A 196 2.36 9.82 21.02
C ASP A 196 3.05 11.16 21.32
N ALA A 197 4.17 11.16 22.06
CA ALA A 197 4.96 12.33 22.37
C ALA A 197 6.33 12.29 21.67
N PRO A 198 6.85 13.45 21.21
CA PRO A 198 8.21 13.52 20.67
C PRO A 198 9.27 13.04 21.68
N VAL A 199 10.31 12.40 21.15
CA VAL A 199 11.40 11.83 21.95
C VAL A 199 12.60 12.78 21.89
N ASN A 200 13.01 13.35 23.02
CA ASN A 200 14.16 14.27 23.07
C ASN A 200 15.51 13.54 23.12
N GLU A 201 15.54 12.33 23.66
CA GLU A 201 16.76 11.53 23.79
C GLU A 201 17.12 10.88 22.45
N SER A 202 18.29 11.19 21.92
CA SER A 202 18.82 10.53 20.73
C SER A 202 19.40 9.16 21.06
N ALA A 203 18.90 8.14 20.37
CA ALA A 203 19.39 6.76 20.44
C ALA A 203 19.33 6.10 19.06
N ALA A 204 20.04 4.99 18.90
CA ALA A 204 19.98 4.21 17.66
C ALA A 204 19.82 2.71 17.96
N ALA A 205 19.03 2.03 17.14
CA ALA A 205 18.86 0.58 17.17
C ALA A 205 19.34 -0.03 15.85
N GLY A 206 20.13 -1.10 15.93
CA GLY A 206 20.71 -1.76 14.75
C GLY A 206 20.07 -3.11 14.46
N PHE A 207 20.00 -3.48 13.18
CA PHE A 207 19.69 -4.83 12.75
C PHE A 207 20.55 -5.25 11.54
N ASP A 208 20.75 -6.55 11.38
CA ASP A 208 21.33 -7.16 10.18
C ASP A 208 20.22 -7.28 9.11
N PRO A 209 20.33 -6.60 7.95
CA PRO A 209 19.34 -6.69 6.89
C PRO A 209 19.09 -8.13 6.38
N CYS A 210 20.06 -9.04 6.50
CA CYS A 210 19.95 -10.41 6.02
C CYS A 210 19.21 -11.36 6.98
N SER A 211 19.10 -11.01 8.25
CA SER A 211 18.60 -11.94 9.30
C SER A 211 17.75 -11.29 10.40
N GLY A 212 17.94 -10.00 10.66
CA GLY A 212 17.35 -9.27 11.77
C GLY A 212 16.10 -8.47 11.40
N ARG A 213 15.45 -7.94 12.44
CA ARG A 213 14.34 -7.00 12.39
C ARG A 213 14.37 -6.08 13.60
N LEU A 214 13.75 -4.91 13.49
CA LEU A 214 13.36 -4.09 14.62
C LEU A 214 11.84 -4.06 14.72
N SER A 215 11.31 -4.17 15.93
CA SER A 215 9.87 -4.18 16.21
C SER A 215 9.54 -3.11 17.24
N PHE A 216 8.56 -2.25 16.93
CA PHE A 216 8.11 -1.17 17.80
C PHE A 216 6.64 -1.35 18.15
N HIS A 217 6.29 -1.17 19.43
CA HIS A 217 4.94 -1.44 19.92
C HIS A 217 4.28 -0.19 20.50
N TRP A 218 3.00 -0.01 20.16
CA TRP A 218 2.12 0.98 20.77
C TRP A 218 0.89 0.29 21.37
N ASP A 219 0.64 0.49 22.66
CA ASP A 219 -0.58 0.04 23.31
C ASP A 219 -1.73 0.99 22.97
N VAL A 220 -2.81 0.42 22.43
CA VAL A 220 -3.98 1.19 22.04
C VAL A 220 -4.73 1.65 23.31
N PRO A 221 -4.80 2.97 23.58
CA PRO A 221 -5.28 3.49 24.87
C PRO A 221 -6.80 3.40 25.03
N GLU A 222 -7.53 3.41 23.91
CA GLU A 222 -8.98 3.36 23.81
C GLU A 222 -9.38 2.72 22.47
N ASP A 223 -10.63 2.26 22.36
CA ASP A 223 -11.16 1.75 21.10
C ASP A 223 -11.05 2.83 20.01
N LEU A 224 -10.38 2.52 18.90
CA LEU A 224 -10.14 3.47 17.82
C LEU A 224 -10.12 2.79 16.46
N GLU A 225 -10.42 3.58 15.43
CA GLU A 225 -10.32 3.16 14.04
C GLU A 225 -9.07 3.78 13.40
N ILE A 226 -8.25 2.95 12.75
CA ILE A 226 -7.16 3.39 11.88
C ILE A 226 -7.55 3.09 10.43
N THR A 227 -7.94 4.12 9.68
CA THR A 227 -8.42 4.00 8.29
C THR A 227 -7.79 5.04 7.37
N GLY A 228 -7.06 4.55 6.37
CA GLY A 228 -6.36 5.37 5.38
C GLY A 228 -4.97 4.81 5.06
N PRO A 229 -4.15 5.57 4.31
CA PRO A 229 -2.73 5.29 4.17
C PRO A 229 -1.97 5.63 5.46
N MET A 230 -0.81 5.01 5.66
CA MET A 230 0.14 5.40 6.70
C MET A 230 1.46 5.85 6.06
N ALA A 231 2.24 6.65 6.77
CA ALA A 231 3.57 7.06 6.34
C ALA A 231 4.58 6.85 7.46
N LEU A 232 5.71 6.22 7.15
CA LEU A 232 6.79 6.00 8.11
C LEU A 232 7.99 6.85 7.71
N ARG A 233 8.44 7.72 8.62
CA ARG A 233 9.73 8.42 8.50
C ARG A 233 10.77 7.73 9.36
N LEU A 234 11.89 7.35 8.75
CA LEU A 234 13.06 6.78 9.43
C LEU A 234 14.30 7.63 9.14
N TYR A 235 15.28 7.56 10.04
CA TYR A 235 16.62 8.12 9.84
C TYR A 235 17.62 6.96 9.84
N VAL A 236 18.12 6.65 8.65
CA VAL A 236 18.83 5.39 8.37
C VAL A 236 20.31 5.67 8.17
N GLU A 237 21.15 4.92 8.87
CA GLU A 237 22.58 4.81 8.59
C GLU A 237 22.88 3.37 8.16
N VAL A 238 23.67 3.21 7.09
CA VAL A 238 24.08 1.89 6.59
C VAL A 238 25.59 1.74 6.71
N ARG A 239 26.03 0.58 7.21
CA ARG A 239 27.46 0.23 7.33
C ARG A 239 27.75 -1.02 6.52
N GLY A 240 28.84 -0.98 5.74
CA GLY A 240 29.27 -2.10 4.89
C GLY A 240 28.50 -2.24 3.57
N ALA A 241 27.60 -1.31 3.25
CA ALA A 241 26.88 -1.23 1.99
C ALA A 241 26.57 0.23 1.63
N GLU A 242 26.17 0.46 0.36
CA GLU A 242 25.76 1.76 -0.16
C GLU A 242 24.23 1.88 -0.32
N ASP A 243 23.47 0.89 0.16
CA ASP A 243 22.02 0.84 0.06
C ASP A 243 21.41 -0.03 1.17
N ALA A 244 20.11 0.13 1.41
CA ALA A 244 19.31 -0.73 2.28
C ALA A 244 17.94 -0.95 1.67
N TYR A 245 17.48 -2.20 1.65
CA TYR A 245 16.15 -2.56 1.17
C TYR A 245 15.27 -2.73 2.40
N LEU A 246 14.30 -1.84 2.57
CA LEU A 246 13.47 -1.77 3.76
C LEU A 246 12.10 -2.32 3.45
N PHE A 247 11.70 -3.34 4.20
CA PHE A 247 10.36 -3.89 4.23
C PHE A 247 9.74 -3.54 5.57
N VAL A 248 8.55 -2.94 5.51
CA VAL A 248 7.85 -2.40 6.67
C VAL A 248 6.49 -3.05 6.78
N GLY A 249 6.12 -3.49 7.97
CA GLY A 249 4.82 -4.09 8.24
C GLY A 249 4.19 -3.50 9.49
N VAL A 250 2.93 -3.10 9.39
CA VAL A 250 2.09 -2.76 10.54
C VAL A 250 1.17 -3.92 10.83
N GLN A 251 1.21 -4.39 12.07
CA GLN A 251 0.43 -5.53 12.56
C GLN A 251 -0.42 -5.12 13.75
N LYS A 252 -1.52 -5.86 13.91
CA LYS A 252 -2.38 -5.80 15.09
C LYS A 252 -2.05 -6.98 15.99
N LEU A 253 -1.89 -6.73 17.28
CA LEU A 253 -1.73 -7.79 18.29
C LEU A 253 -2.88 -7.77 19.29
N ARG A 254 -3.34 -8.96 19.67
CA ARG A 254 -4.35 -9.19 20.72
C ARG A 254 -3.79 -10.20 21.70
N GLY A 255 -3.58 -9.78 22.95
CA GLY A 255 -2.97 -10.64 23.97
C GLY A 255 -1.57 -11.14 23.60
N GLY A 256 -0.77 -10.33 22.90
CA GLY A 256 0.58 -10.70 22.44
C GLY A 256 0.63 -11.55 21.17
N HIS A 257 -0.52 -11.95 20.61
CA HIS A 257 -0.58 -12.73 19.37
C HIS A 257 -0.94 -11.85 18.18
N VAL A 258 -0.32 -12.10 17.03
CA VAL A 258 -0.65 -11.39 15.78
C VAL A 258 -2.06 -11.76 15.34
N VAL A 259 -2.88 -10.74 15.08
CA VAL A 259 -4.21 -10.86 14.51
C VAL A 259 -4.08 -10.94 12.98
N PRO A 260 -4.46 -12.05 12.35
CA PRO A 260 -4.32 -12.20 10.91
C PRO A 260 -5.42 -11.45 10.16
N PHE A 261 -5.11 -11.08 8.91
CA PHE A 261 -6.06 -10.59 7.93
C PHE A 261 -5.97 -11.39 6.63
N GLU A 262 -7.00 -11.26 5.80
CA GLU A 262 -6.91 -11.67 4.40
C GLU A 262 -5.97 -10.70 3.66
N GLY A 263 -5.05 -11.27 2.89
CA GLY A 263 -4.08 -10.55 2.08
C GLY A 263 -3.98 -11.10 0.66
N SER A 264 -2.99 -10.59 -0.06
CA SER A 264 -2.87 -10.82 -1.49
C SER A 264 -2.86 -12.31 -1.81
N TYR A 265 -3.43 -12.66 -2.96
CA TYR A 265 -3.46 -14.04 -3.48
C TYR A 265 -4.23 -15.04 -2.60
N GLY A 266 -5.09 -14.56 -1.68
CA GLY A 266 -5.87 -15.41 -0.77
C GLY A 266 -5.09 -15.85 0.47
N TYR A 267 -4.03 -15.13 0.84
CA TYR A 267 -3.22 -15.47 2.00
C TYR A 267 -3.91 -15.01 3.30
N GLY A 268 -4.26 -15.96 4.16
CA GLY A 268 -5.05 -15.70 5.37
C GLY A 268 -4.27 -15.25 6.61
N PHE A 269 -2.98 -14.91 6.47
CA PHE A 269 -2.11 -14.47 7.57
C PHE A 269 -1.41 -13.16 7.25
N ASP A 270 -2.12 -12.24 6.60
CA ASP A 270 -1.60 -10.93 6.27
C ASP A 270 -1.68 -9.96 7.47
N ARG A 271 -0.99 -8.84 7.32
CA ARG A 271 -0.87 -7.76 8.30
C ARG A 271 -1.82 -6.61 7.98
N VAL A 272 -1.87 -5.59 8.84
CA VAL A 272 -2.74 -4.43 8.65
C VAL A 272 -2.32 -3.65 7.41
N SER A 273 -1.03 -3.31 7.30
CA SER A 273 -0.49 -2.60 6.14
C SER A 273 0.99 -2.93 5.91
N THR A 274 1.44 -2.82 4.66
CA THR A 274 2.83 -3.06 4.25
C THR A 274 3.39 -1.88 3.45
N GLY A 275 4.71 -1.64 3.57
CA GLY A 275 5.47 -0.66 2.79
C GLY A 275 6.83 -1.21 2.38
N TRP A 276 7.40 -0.62 1.33
CA TRP A 276 8.70 -0.98 0.75
C TRP A 276 9.48 0.27 0.40
N LEU A 277 10.80 0.23 0.58
CA LEU A 277 11.68 1.24 0.01
C LEU A 277 13.10 0.70 -0.16
N LYS A 278 13.63 0.87 -1.37
CA LYS A 278 15.08 0.85 -1.62
C LYS A 278 15.63 2.22 -1.23
N ALA A 279 16.44 2.31 -0.19
CA ALA A 279 16.86 3.58 0.42
C ALA A 279 17.63 4.50 -0.55
N SER A 280 18.35 3.93 -1.51
CA SER A 280 18.97 4.70 -2.59
C SER A 280 17.96 5.33 -3.55
N LEU A 281 16.70 4.91 -3.56
CA LEU A 281 15.62 5.48 -4.37
C LEU A 281 14.65 6.35 -3.54
N ARG A 282 15.13 6.92 -2.43
CA ARG A 282 14.35 7.74 -1.47
C ARG A 282 13.91 9.12 -1.99
N LYS A 283 14.27 9.51 -3.20
CA LYS A 283 13.90 10.83 -3.74
C LYS A 283 12.39 10.97 -3.86
N LEU A 284 11.85 11.94 -3.12
CA LEU A 284 10.45 12.31 -3.16
C LEU A 284 10.13 13.20 -4.36
N ASP A 285 8.92 13.06 -4.88
CA ASP A 285 8.25 14.01 -5.76
C ASP A 285 7.51 15.02 -4.87
N PRO A 286 8.01 16.27 -4.74
CA PRO A 286 7.42 17.26 -3.84
C PRO A 286 6.05 17.74 -4.30
N ALA A 287 5.72 17.62 -5.59
CA ALA A 287 4.42 18.04 -6.13
C ALA A 287 3.32 17.02 -5.83
N ARG A 288 3.69 15.75 -5.62
CA ARG A 288 2.73 14.64 -5.41
C ARG A 288 2.72 14.09 -3.99
N SER A 289 3.78 14.34 -3.22
CA SER A 289 3.89 13.86 -1.85
C SER A 289 3.03 14.69 -0.91
N THR A 290 2.36 14.03 0.02
CA THR A 290 1.78 14.66 1.21
C THR A 290 2.44 14.07 2.44
N PRO A 291 2.32 14.71 3.62
CA PRO A 291 2.90 14.17 4.85
C PRO A 291 2.42 12.76 5.25
N TRP A 292 1.29 12.30 4.71
CA TRP A 292 0.72 10.96 4.95
C TRP A 292 0.78 10.03 3.73
N ARG A 293 1.36 10.50 2.62
CA ARG A 293 1.50 9.74 1.37
C ARG A 293 2.77 10.20 0.63
N PRO A 294 3.96 9.74 1.05
CA PRO A 294 5.18 10.03 0.31
C PRO A 294 5.12 9.37 -1.06
N VAL A 295 5.49 10.12 -2.10
CA VAL A 295 5.53 9.64 -3.48
C VAL A 295 6.94 9.80 -3.99
N HIS A 296 7.56 8.71 -4.42
CA HIS A 296 8.92 8.73 -4.94
C HIS A 296 8.95 8.87 -6.47
N THR A 297 9.97 9.57 -6.97
CA THR A 297 10.24 9.70 -8.40
C THR A 297 10.74 8.38 -8.98
N TYR A 298 11.63 7.70 -8.25
CA TYR A 298 12.37 6.50 -8.67
C TYR A 298 13.21 6.71 -9.95
N ASP A 299 13.62 7.95 -10.23
CA ASP A 299 14.29 8.37 -11.46
C ASP A 299 15.82 8.43 -11.36
N GLU A 300 16.38 8.37 -10.15
CA GLU A 300 17.82 8.36 -9.91
C GLU A 300 18.19 7.59 -8.65
N PHE A 301 19.39 7.01 -8.63
CA PHE A 301 19.98 6.44 -7.42
C PHE A 301 20.72 7.49 -6.61
N GLN A 302 20.51 7.46 -5.30
CA GLN A 302 21.18 8.27 -4.28
C GLN A 302 21.90 7.33 -3.29
N PRO A 303 23.07 6.76 -3.65
CA PRO A 303 23.79 5.85 -2.76
C PRO A 303 24.05 6.46 -1.37
N LEU A 304 23.99 5.64 -0.33
CA LEU A 304 24.24 6.05 1.06
C LEU A 304 25.74 5.99 1.35
N ARG A 305 26.29 7.02 1.99
CA ARG A 305 27.71 7.06 2.35
C ARG A 305 27.95 6.50 3.75
N PRO A 306 29.12 5.88 4.00
CA PRO A 306 29.48 5.45 5.35
C PRO A 306 29.40 6.59 6.37
N GLY A 307 28.67 6.37 7.47
CA GLY A 307 28.47 7.35 8.55
C GLY A 307 27.43 8.44 8.26
N GLU A 308 26.79 8.44 7.08
CA GLU A 308 25.70 9.34 6.75
C GLU A 308 24.38 8.83 7.34
N VAL A 309 23.66 9.70 8.05
CA VAL A 309 22.28 9.44 8.49
C VAL A 309 21.35 10.11 7.49
N VAL A 310 20.55 9.31 6.78
CA VAL A 310 19.64 9.82 5.74
C VAL A 310 18.17 9.67 6.18
N PRO A 311 17.33 10.71 6.03
CA PRO A 311 15.90 10.55 6.21
C PRO A 311 15.33 9.76 5.03
N VAL A 312 14.45 8.80 5.33
CA VAL A 312 13.67 8.07 4.33
C VAL A 312 12.20 8.07 4.72
N ASP A 313 11.31 8.29 3.75
CA ASP A 313 9.87 8.30 3.94
C ASP A 313 9.26 7.11 3.20
N ILE A 314 8.62 6.19 3.92
CA ILE A 314 8.06 4.95 3.38
C ILE A 314 6.54 5.08 3.36
N ALA A 315 5.94 4.93 2.18
CA ALA A 315 4.49 4.84 2.05
C ALA A 315 4.03 3.44 2.42
N LEU A 316 3.14 3.36 3.40
CA LEU A 316 2.41 2.15 3.72
C LEU A 316 1.04 2.20 3.03
N LEU A 317 0.58 1.03 2.60
CA LEU A 317 -0.64 0.91 1.81
C LEU A 317 -1.91 1.17 2.63
N GLN A 318 -3.00 1.39 1.90
CA GLN A 318 -4.30 1.68 2.47
C GLN A 318 -4.81 0.50 3.29
N SER A 319 -5.38 0.79 4.45
CA SER A 319 -6.08 -0.17 5.31
C SER A 319 -7.26 0.49 6.01
N ALA A 320 -8.22 -0.30 6.46
CA ALA A 320 -9.26 0.12 7.38
C ALA A 320 -9.39 -0.92 8.49
N THR A 321 -9.05 -0.55 9.73
CA THR A 321 -8.94 -1.51 10.83
C THR A 321 -9.38 -0.89 12.15
N HIS A 322 -10.30 -1.57 12.83
CA HIS A 322 -10.72 -1.23 14.18
C HIS A 322 -9.79 -1.91 15.19
N PHE A 323 -9.33 -1.15 16.19
CA PHE A 323 -8.53 -1.61 17.31
C PHE A 323 -9.29 -1.37 18.61
N ARG A 324 -9.33 -2.37 19.47
CA ARG A 324 -9.88 -2.29 20.82
C ARG A 324 -8.80 -1.84 21.79
N LYS A 325 -9.21 -1.20 22.87
CA LYS A 325 -8.36 -0.85 24.00
C LYS A 325 -7.56 -2.07 24.48
N GLY A 326 -6.26 -1.88 24.66
CA GLY A 326 -5.32 -2.91 25.11
C GLY A 326 -4.85 -3.87 24.01
N GLU A 327 -5.36 -3.77 22.79
CA GLU A 327 -4.67 -4.32 21.61
C GLU A 327 -3.44 -3.46 21.28
N GLN A 328 -2.54 -3.97 20.44
CA GLN A 328 -1.30 -3.24 20.11
C GLN A 328 -1.15 -3.06 18.61
N VAL A 329 -0.59 -1.91 18.23
CA VAL A 329 0.03 -1.69 16.92
C VAL A 329 1.49 -2.11 17.03
N ARG A 330 1.91 -3.07 16.19
CA ARG A 330 3.33 -3.42 16.03
C ARG A 330 3.82 -2.97 14.67
N LEU A 331 4.89 -2.16 14.66
CA LEU A 331 5.63 -1.79 13.47
C LEU A 331 6.89 -2.66 13.37
N ASP A 332 7.00 -3.45 12.33
CA ASP A 332 8.22 -4.22 12.00
C ASP A 332 8.99 -3.53 10.86
N VAL A 333 10.30 -3.38 11.03
CA VAL A 333 11.24 -2.90 10.00
C VAL A 333 12.33 -3.96 9.81
N GLN A 334 12.50 -4.48 8.59
CA GLN A 334 13.48 -5.52 8.29
C GLN A 334 14.04 -5.42 6.86
N GLY A 335 15.16 -6.11 6.62
CA GLY A 335 15.89 -6.07 5.35
C GLY A 335 15.46 -7.10 4.30
N ARG A 336 14.55 -8.01 4.67
CA ARG A 336 14.03 -9.07 3.80
C ARG A 336 12.52 -9.06 3.80
N TRP A 337 11.95 -9.64 2.75
CA TRP A 337 10.52 -9.85 2.69
C TRP A 337 10.03 -10.75 3.83
N PHE A 338 8.83 -10.46 4.36
CA PHE A 338 8.28 -11.11 5.55
C PHE A 338 7.97 -12.59 5.36
N SER A 339 7.59 -12.99 4.15
CA SER A 339 7.28 -14.39 3.84
C SER A 339 8.58 -15.16 3.63
N THR A 340 8.69 -16.31 4.26
CA THR A 340 9.88 -17.18 4.12
C THR A 340 9.91 -17.81 2.73
N ARG A 341 11.12 -17.91 2.16
CA ARG A 341 11.34 -18.62 0.90
C ARG A 341 11.44 -20.12 1.18
N ASN A 342 10.63 -20.93 0.50
CA ASN A 342 10.79 -22.38 0.57
C ASN A 342 11.98 -22.80 -0.32
N PRO A 343 12.98 -23.53 0.21
CA PRO A 343 14.16 -23.91 -0.56
C PRO A 343 13.89 -24.96 -1.63
N LEU A 344 12.81 -25.75 -1.53
CA LEU A 344 12.50 -26.83 -2.47
C LEU A 344 11.68 -26.36 -3.68
N PHE A 345 10.74 -25.44 -3.45
CA PHE A 345 9.80 -25.00 -4.50
C PHE A 345 9.82 -23.48 -4.74
N GLY A 346 10.74 -22.76 -4.09
CA GLY A 346 10.85 -21.31 -4.20
C GLY A 346 9.83 -20.58 -3.34
N GLN A 347 9.50 -19.35 -3.73
CA GLN A 347 8.54 -18.51 -3.01
C GLN A 347 7.40 -18.12 -3.95
N PHE A 348 6.18 -18.43 -3.53
CA PHE A 348 4.93 -18.01 -4.13
C PHE A 348 4.03 -17.53 -2.97
N PRO A 349 3.26 -16.45 -3.14
CA PRO A 349 3.03 -15.71 -4.37
C PRO A 349 4.04 -14.58 -4.65
N ALA A 350 4.39 -13.74 -3.67
CA ALA A 350 5.34 -12.65 -3.87
C ALA A 350 6.72 -12.95 -3.27
N ALA A 351 7.76 -12.54 -4.01
CA ALA A 351 9.14 -12.56 -3.58
C ALA A 351 9.82 -11.30 -4.08
N TYR A 352 10.91 -10.87 -3.44
CA TYR A 352 11.60 -9.63 -3.79
C TYR A 352 13.10 -9.88 -3.91
N GLU A 353 13.79 -9.06 -4.71
CA GLU A 353 15.24 -9.12 -4.82
C GLU A 353 15.91 -8.94 -3.46
N GLU A 354 17.02 -9.65 -3.25
CA GLU A 354 17.75 -9.58 -1.98
C GLU A 354 18.56 -8.28 -1.89
N GLY A 355 18.57 -7.69 -0.69
CA GLY A 355 19.35 -6.51 -0.38
C GLY A 355 20.85 -6.80 -0.18
N PRO A 356 21.67 -5.74 -0.14
CA PRO A 356 23.10 -5.89 0.14
C PRO A 356 23.35 -6.38 1.57
N GLN A 357 24.52 -6.99 1.79
CA GLN A 357 25.02 -7.36 3.12
C GLN A 357 25.53 -6.12 3.87
N GLY A 358 25.38 -6.09 5.20
CA GLY A 358 25.85 -4.98 6.02
C GLY A 358 25.11 -4.90 7.35
N SER A 359 25.10 -3.71 7.96
CA SER A 359 24.21 -3.40 9.09
C SER A 359 23.44 -2.11 8.83
N CYS A 360 22.21 -2.07 9.31
CA CYS A 360 21.32 -0.91 9.23
C CYS A 360 21.06 -0.41 10.65
N LEU A 361 21.29 0.88 10.89
CA LEU A 361 20.96 1.56 12.14
C LEU A 361 19.80 2.52 11.90
N LEU A 362 18.80 2.45 12.77
CA LEU A 362 17.71 3.42 12.83
C LEU A 362 17.97 4.39 13.98
N HIS A 363 18.18 5.65 13.63
CA HIS A 363 18.33 6.75 14.58
C HIS A 363 16.95 7.28 14.98
N CYS A 364 16.75 7.45 16.28
CA CYS A 364 15.49 7.85 16.89
C CYS A 364 15.72 8.95 17.93
N GLY A 365 14.82 9.92 18.00
CA GLY A 365 14.80 10.99 19.00
C GLY A 365 15.86 12.08 18.79
N GLY A 366 15.69 13.18 19.51
CA GLY A 366 16.44 14.43 19.30
C GLY A 366 16.17 14.99 17.90
N GLU A 367 17.23 15.21 17.11
CA GLU A 367 17.10 15.72 15.73
C GLU A 367 16.54 14.67 14.74
N HIS A 368 16.55 13.39 15.11
CA HIS A 368 16.09 12.28 14.28
C HIS A 368 14.67 11.86 14.66
N ASP A 369 13.68 12.67 14.29
CA ASP A 369 12.25 12.46 14.59
C ASP A 369 11.61 11.33 13.75
N ALA A 370 12.09 10.10 13.97
CA ALA A 370 11.57 8.87 13.37
C ALA A 370 10.15 8.59 13.90
N ARG A 371 9.18 8.44 13.01
CA ARG A 371 7.77 8.34 13.39
C ARG A 371 6.91 7.62 12.37
N LEU A 372 5.93 6.87 12.87
CA LEU A 372 4.83 6.32 12.09
C LEU A 372 3.62 7.24 12.21
N ARG A 373 3.20 7.82 11.09
CA ARG A 373 1.96 8.60 10.98
C ARG A 373 0.78 7.69 10.67
N ILE A 374 -0.20 7.66 11.56
CA ILE A 374 -1.42 6.85 11.44
C ILE A 374 -2.67 7.73 11.22
N PRO A 375 -3.65 7.25 10.42
CA PRO A 375 -4.92 7.94 10.19
C PRO A 375 -5.99 7.51 11.20
N VAL A 376 -6.04 8.14 12.37
CA VAL A 376 -7.08 7.85 13.37
C VAL A 376 -8.40 8.49 12.93
N VAL A 377 -9.47 7.70 12.81
CA VAL A 377 -10.80 8.18 12.43
C VAL A 377 -11.68 8.23 13.69
N PRO A 378 -12.07 9.43 14.17
CA PRO A 378 -13.00 9.54 15.30
C PRO A 378 -14.36 8.91 14.97
N PRO A 379 -15.10 8.45 15.99
CA PRO A 379 -16.48 8.02 15.80
C PRO A 379 -17.33 9.17 15.25
N ARG A 380 -18.39 8.83 14.50
CA ARG A 380 -19.38 9.83 14.09
C ARG A 380 -20.12 10.29 15.35
N ASN A 381 -20.22 11.60 15.56
CA ASN A 381 -21.13 12.13 16.58
C ASN A 381 -22.54 11.67 16.19
N SER A 382 -23.17 10.88 17.05
CA SER A 382 -24.55 10.40 16.87
C SER A 382 -25.58 11.51 16.98
#